data_AF-A0A2A4Y8L2-F1
#
_entry.id   AF-A0A2A4Y8L2-F1
#
_cell.length_a   1.000
_cell.length_b   1.000
_cell.length_c   1.000
_cell.angle_alpha   90.00
_cell.angle_beta   90.00
_cell.angle_gamma   90.00
#
_symmetry.space_group_name_H-M   'P 1'
#
loop_
_entity.id
_entity.type
_entity.pdbx_description
1 polymer ?
#
loop_
_entity_poly.entity_id
_entity_poly.type
_entity_poly.pdbx_seq_one_letter_code
_entity_poly.pdbx_strand_id
1 'polypeptide(L)'
;MSKYLCLIFLFVQSFIHAELVDYLKKADGKGTNHNIRNIDFIYMINLDKRPEKFELSKKQLDKYGITPYRFSAVNGWELPIEAIHAVGLKYQPGMTPL
;
A
#
# COMPACT_ATOMS: atom_id res chain seq x y z
N MET A 1 32.08 26.40 0.23
CA MET A 1 30.63 26.51 -0.04
C MET A 1 29.97 25.16 -0.33
N SER A 2 30.48 24.37 -1.28
CA SER A 2 29.91 23.05 -1.66
C SER A 2 29.72 22.04 -0.51
N LYS A 3 30.67 21.94 0.44
CA LYS A 3 30.58 20.99 1.58
C LYS A 3 29.39 21.24 2.52
N TYR A 4 29.03 22.51 2.72
CA TYR A 4 27.88 22.88 3.57
C TYR A 4 26.55 22.62 2.87
N LEU A 5 26.52 22.71 1.53
CA LEU A 5 25.33 22.42 0.74
C LEU A 5 24.95 20.93 0.80
N CYS A 6 25.94 20.02 0.77
CA CYS A 6 25.71 18.58 0.98
C CYS A 6 25.15 18.29 2.37
N LEU A 7 25.67 18.95 3.41
CA LEU A 7 25.17 18.78 4.78
C LEU A 7 23.71 19.26 4.91
N ILE A 8 23.37 20.38 4.28
CA ILE A 8 21.98 20.88 4.24
C ILE A 8 21.07 19.89 3.52
N PHE A 9 21.49 19.34 2.37
CA PHE A 9 20.68 18.36 1.62
C PHE A 9 20.42 17.07 2.43
N LEU A 10 21.42 16.58 3.17
CA LEU A 10 21.27 15.42 4.05
C LEU A 10 20.35 15.70 5.25
N PHE A 11 20.43 16.90 5.82
CA PHE A 11 19.53 17.31 6.90
C PHE A 11 18.08 17.49 6.43
N VAL A 12 17.86 18.06 5.24
CA VAL A 12 16.50 18.26 4.69
C VAL A 12 15.75 16.94 4.51
N GLN A 13 16.42 15.85 4.11
CA GLN A 13 15.78 14.54 4.01
C GLN A 13 15.36 13.95 5.35
N SER A 14 15.99 14.38 6.45
CA SER A 14 15.61 13.94 7.80
C SER A 14 14.34 14.64 8.30
N PHE A 15 14.01 15.82 7.75
CA PHE A 15 12.80 16.57 8.09
C PHE A 15 11.62 16.29 7.16
N ILE A 16 11.86 15.70 5.99
CA ILE A 16 10.79 15.22 5.09
C ILE A 16 10.51 13.77 5.46
N HIS A 17 9.90 13.55 6.61
CA HIS A 17 9.27 12.26 6.90
C HIS A 17 7.81 12.35 6.48
N ALA A 18 7.40 11.54 5.51
CA ALA A 18 5.99 11.31 5.28
C ALA A 18 5.47 10.58 6.52
N GLU A 19 4.53 11.18 7.25
CA GLU A 19 3.86 10.62 8.43
C GLU A 19 2.90 9.48 8.04
N LEU A 20 3.35 8.59 7.14
CA LEU A 20 2.61 7.45 6.63
C LEU A 20 2.74 6.23 7.53
N VAL A 21 3.71 6.23 8.45
CA VAL A 21 3.99 5.12 9.37
C VAL A 21 2.73 4.70 10.13
N ASP A 22 1.96 5.67 10.62
CA ASP A 22 0.71 5.41 11.35
C ASP A 22 -0.41 4.83 10.47
N TYR A 23 -0.29 4.96 9.15
CA TYR A 23 -1.23 4.41 8.17
C TYR A 23 -0.75 3.07 7.58
N LEU A 24 0.47 2.62 7.89
CA LEU A 24 0.98 1.32 7.43
C LEU A 24 0.37 0.19 8.26
N LYS A 25 -0.11 -0.85 7.56
CA LYS A 25 -0.55 -2.10 8.20
C LYS A 25 0.49 -3.19 8.02
N LYS A 26 0.77 -3.91 9.11
CA LYS A 26 1.59 -5.11 9.06
C LYS A 26 0.87 -6.21 8.27
N ALA A 27 1.62 -6.94 7.44
CA ALA A 27 1.09 -8.06 6.68
C ALA A 27 1.10 -9.36 7.51
N ASP A 28 0.15 -9.51 8.44
CA ASP A 28 0.07 -10.68 9.32
C ASP A 28 -0.49 -11.90 8.60
N GLY A 29 0.12 -13.08 8.77
CA GLY A 29 -0.37 -14.33 8.15
C GLY A 29 0.11 -14.58 6.71
N LYS A 30 1.08 -13.79 6.23
CA LYS A 30 1.75 -14.06 4.95
C LYS A 30 2.58 -15.35 5.05
N GLY A 31 2.10 -16.43 4.45
CA GLY A 31 2.85 -17.70 4.34
C GLY A 31 4.05 -17.57 3.40
N THR A 32 5.03 -18.48 3.49
CA THR A 32 6.23 -18.47 2.65
C THR A 32 6.24 -19.56 1.57
N ASN A 33 5.29 -20.50 1.63
CA ASN A 33 5.33 -21.71 0.81
C ASN A 33 4.31 -21.63 -0.33
N HIS A 34 4.79 -21.33 -1.52
CA HIS A 34 4.10 -21.70 -2.76
C HIS A 34 5.16 -22.07 -3.81
N ASN A 35 4.84 -23.03 -4.67
CA ASN A 35 5.81 -23.70 -5.52
C ASN A 35 5.71 -23.26 -6.98
N ILE A 36 5.31 -22.02 -7.24
CA ILE A 36 5.21 -21.52 -8.62
C ILE A 36 6.54 -20.90 -9.03
N ARG A 37 7.10 -21.39 -10.14
CA ARG A 37 8.31 -20.83 -10.72
C ARG A 37 8.11 -19.35 -11.06
N ASN A 38 9.01 -18.49 -10.59
CA ASN A 38 9.06 -17.05 -10.84
C ASN A 38 7.90 -16.23 -10.26
N ILE A 39 7.14 -16.79 -9.31
CA ILE A 39 6.19 -16.02 -8.51
C ILE A 39 6.70 -16.08 -7.08
N ASP A 40 6.78 -14.94 -6.40
CA ASP A 40 7.19 -14.86 -4.99
C ASP A 40 6.00 -14.79 -4.05
N PHE A 41 4.86 -14.28 -4.51
CA PHE A 41 3.65 -14.19 -3.71
C PHE A 41 2.42 -13.79 -4.54
N ILE A 42 1.22 -14.22 -4.12
CA ILE A 42 -0.05 -13.77 -4.71
C ILE A 42 -0.89 -13.03 -3.68
N TYR A 43 -1.27 -11.79 -4.00
CA TYR A 43 -2.11 -10.95 -3.17
C TYR A 43 -3.54 -10.89 -3.72
N MET A 44 -4.51 -10.96 -2.81
CA MET A 44 -5.93 -10.73 -3.10
C MET A 44 -6.39 -9.51 -2.33
N ILE A 45 -6.67 -8.42 -3.05
CA ILE A 45 -6.85 -7.08 -2.47
C ILE A 45 -8.28 -6.62 -2.74
N ASN A 46 -8.90 -5.97 -1.75
CA ASN A 46 -10.18 -5.27 -1.90
C ASN A 46 -11.37 -6.17 -2.34
N LEU A 47 -11.48 -7.35 -1.74
CA LEU A 47 -12.57 -8.29 -2.05
C LEU A 47 -13.58 -8.44 -0.90
N ASP A 48 -13.50 -7.61 0.14
CA ASP A 48 -14.39 -7.69 1.29
C ASP A 48 -15.86 -7.49 0.91
N LYS A 49 -16.11 -6.64 -0.10
CA LYS A 49 -17.44 -6.38 -0.66
C LYS A 49 -17.79 -7.26 -1.84
N ARG A 50 -16.89 -8.17 -2.25
CA ARG A 50 -17.06 -9.08 -3.38
C ARG A 50 -16.65 -10.50 -3.01
N PRO A 51 -17.28 -11.09 -1.97
CA PRO A 51 -16.92 -12.41 -1.47
C PRO A 51 -17.04 -13.49 -2.55
N GLU A 52 -17.96 -13.34 -3.50
CA GLU A 52 -18.12 -14.26 -4.63
C GLU A 52 -16.87 -14.30 -5.52
N LYS A 53 -16.22 -13.16 -5.75
CA LYS A 53 -14.98 -13.09 -6.52
C LYS A 53 -13.79 -13.62 -5.71
N PHE A 54 -13.79 -13.37 -4.40
CA PHE A 54 -12.79 -13.95 -3.51
C PHE A 54 -12.83 -15.48 -3.57
N GLU A 55 -13.99 -16.10 -3.38
CA GLU A 55 -14.12 -17.56 -3.41
C GLU A 55 -13.80 -18.13 -4.81
N LEU A 56 -14.23 -17.46 -5.88
CA LEU A 56 -13.92 -17.90 -7.24
C LEU A 56 -12.40 -17.91 -7.51
N SER A 57 -11.72 -16.81 -7.19
CA SER A 57 -10.26 -16.70 -7.38
C SER A 57 -9.50 -17.66 -6.45
N LYS A 58 -9.93 -17.81 -5.20
CA LYS A 58 -9.36 -18.80 -4.27
C LYS A 58 -9.45 -20.21 -4.86
N LYS A 59 -10.63 -20.62 -5.34
CA LYS A 59 -10.83 -21.93 -5.98
C LYS A 59 -9.94 -22.15 -7.22
N GLN A 60 -9.60 -21.10 -7.95
CA GLN A 60 -8.68 -21.19 -9.09
C GLN A 60 -7.22 -21.42 -8.63
N LEU A 61 -6.83 -20.79 -7.53
CA LEU A 61 -5.49 -20.87 -6.94
C LEU A 61 -5.25 -22.16 -6.15
N ASP A 62 -6.29 -22.70 -5.51
CA ASP A 62 -6.24 -23.96 -4.76
C ASP A 62 -5.75 -25.13 -5.62
N LYS A 63 -6.07 -25.13 -6.92
CA LYS A 63 -5.62 -26.16 -7.89
C LYS A 63 -4.09 -26.25 -8.02
N TYR A 64 -3.39 -25.19 -7.64
CA TYR A 64 -1.94 -25.09 -7.68
C TYR A 64 -1.33 -25.15 -6.26
N GLY A 65 -2.14 -25.45 -5.23
CA GLY A 65 -1.71 -25.46 -3.83
C GLY A 65 -1.32 -24.07 -3.31
N ILE A 66 -1.83 -23.00 -3.93
CA ILE A 66 -1.48 -21.62 -3.57
C ILE A 66 -2.48 -21.10 -2.54
N THR A 67 -1.96 -20.64 -1.41
CA THR A 67 -2.75 -19.87 -0.43
C THR A 67 -2.44 -18.38 -0.59
N PRO A 68 -3.32 -17.59 -1.23
CA PRO A 68 -3.08 -16.16 -1.43
C PRO A 68 -3.20 -15.40 -0.09
N TYR A 69 -2.43 -14.32 0.06
CA TYR A 69 -2.64 -13.38 1.17
C TYR A 69 -3.79 -12.44 0.81
N ARG A 70 -4.86 -12.50 1.60
CA ARG A 70 -5.96 -11.57 1.50
C ARG A 70 -5.71 -10.40 2.44
N PHE A 71 -5.84 -9.17 1.94
CA PHE A 71 -5.96 -8.01 2.80
C PHE A 71 -6.96 -6.99 2.27
N SER A 72 -7.58 -6.29 3.20
CA SER A 72 -8.50 -5.19 2.94
C SER A 72 -7.71 -3.97 2.51
N ALA A 73 -7.92 -3.50 1.28
CA ALA A 73 -7.56 -2.13 0.95
C ALA A 73 -8.60 -1.17 1.51
N VAL A 74 -8.19 0.07 1.71
CA VAL A 74 -9.11 1.15 2.06
C VAL A 74 -10.02 1.41 0.87
N ASN A 75 -11.34 1.38 1.10
CA ASN A 75 -12.31 1.85 0.10
C ASN A 75 -12.25 3.37 0.07
N GLY A 76 -11.61 3.95 -0.95
CA GLY A 76 -11.43 5.40 -1.04
C GLY A 76 -12.74 6.20 -0.97
N TRP A 77 -13.87 5.61 -1.38
CA TRP A 77 -15.20 6.25 -1.31
C TRP A 77 -15.84 6.24 0.08
N GLU A 78 -15.27 5.53 1.06
CA GLU A 78 -15.73 5.52 2.47
C GLU A 78 -14.82 6.32 3.39
N LEU A 79 -13.79 6.95 2.83
CA LEU A 79 -12.88 7.77 3.62
C LEU A 79 -13.57 9.06 4.05
N PRO A 80 -13.54 9.42 5.35
CA PRO A 80 -13.99 10.72 5.79
C PRO A 80 -13.10 11.80 5.16
N ILE A 81 -13.67 12.98 4.91
CA ILE A 81 -12.96 14.08 4.24
C ILE A 81 -11.70 14.48 5.01
N GLU A 82 -11.73 14.36 6.34
CA GLU A 82 -10.61 14.62 7.22
C GLU A 82 -9.44 13.66 6.95
N ALA A 83 -9.73 12.38 6.72
CA ALA A 83 -8.70 11.40 6.35
C ALA A 83 -8.14 11.70 4.96
N ILE A 84 -9.00 12.05 4.00
CA ILE A 84 -8.56 12.46 2.65
C ILE A 84 -7.66 13.69 2.73
N HIS A 85 -7.98 14.68 3.56
CA HIS A 85 -7.13 15.87 3.76
C HIS A 85 -5.83 15.57 4.51
N ALA A 86 -5.83 14.56 5.39
CA ALA A 86 -4.65 14.16 6.14
C ALA A 86 -3.61 13.47 5.26
N VAL A 87 -4.03 12.49 4.44
CA VAL A 87 -3.13 11.67 3.62
C VAL A 87 -3.08 12.05 2.13
N GLY A 88 -4.01 12.89 1.69
CA GLY A 88 -4.10 13.33 0.30
C GLY A 88 -3.00 14.32 -0.10
N LEU A 89 -2.83 14.49 -1.42
CA LEU A 89 -1.90 15.47 -1.97
C LEU A 89 -2.35 16.89 -1.57
N LYS A 90 -1.46 17.61 -0.88
CA LYS A 90 -1.65 19.03 -0.54
C LYS A 90 -1.01 19.89 -1.63
N TYR A 91 -1.85 20.59 -2.37
CA TYR A 91 -1.41 21.52 -3.41
C TYR A 91 -0.99 22.86 -2.79
N GLN A 92 0.16 23.38 -3.17
CA GLN A 92 0.56 24.74 -2.81
C GLN A 92 -0.15 25.78 -3.70
N PRO A 93 -0.24 27.06 -3.27
CA PRO A 93 -0.78 28.12 -4.11
C PRO A 93 -0.10 28.14 -5.49
N GLY A 94 -0.90 28.05 -6.55
CA GLY A 94 -0.43 28.01 -7.95
C GLY A 94 -0.22 26.61 -8.55
N MET A 95 -0.37 25.53 -7.77
CA MET A 95 -0.39 24.17 -8.33
C MET A 95 -1.80 23.80 -8.79
N THR A 96 -1.94 23.37 -10.05
CA THR A 96 -3.20 22.84 -10.60
C THR A 96 -3.22 21.31 -10.53
N PRO A 97 -4.28 20.68 -10.01
CA PRO A 97 -4.50 19.26 -10.25
C PRO A 97 -4.69 19.05 -11.76
N LEU A 98 -4.06 17.99 -12.28
CA LEU A 98 -4.20 17.55 -13.67
C LEU A 98 -5.62 17.11 -13.99
#